data_AF-A0A831UCY8-F1
#
_entry.id   AF-A0A831UCY8-F1
#
_cell.length_a   1.000
_cell.length_b   1.000
_cell.length_c   1.000
_cell.angle_alpha   90.00
_cell.angle_beta   90.00
_cell.angle_gamma   90.00
#
_symmetry.space_group_name_H-M   'P 1'
#
loop_
_entity.id
_entity.type
_entity.pdbx_description
1 polymer ?
#
loop_
_entity_poly.entity_id
_entity_poly.type
_entity_poly.pdbx_seq_one_letter_code
_entity_poly.pdbx_strand_id
1 'polypeptide(L)'
;MPSGKVHDGFTVATALGAIPLCGWYLPPETRPLAWLMIASYTFSGIWLSSDLDVDSSAYRRWGPLRWLWWPYQKLVPHRSWISHGLGVGPLLRVAYLLGMLWLLFWGVQLALRQIGIALEVDSRSWLLRASDWALTYHKEVMALTVGLVAGGAAHSLLDMLHTRFKRWF
;
A
#
# COMPACT_ATOMS: atom_id res chain seq x y z
N MET A 1 18.39 -10.82 -4.17
CA MET A 1 16.93 -10.81 -4.06
C MET A 1 16.38 -11.29 -5.39
N PRO A 2 15.17 -11.86 -5.44
CA PRO A 2 14.43 -11.98 -6.70
C PRO A 2 14.36 -10.61 -7.38
N SER A 3 14.24 -10.59 -8.71
CA SER A 3 14.08 -9.31 -9.41
C SER A 3 12.70 -8.73 -9.12
N GLY A 4 12.53 -7.40 -9.25
CA GLY A 4 11.22 -6.75 -9.10
C GLY A 4 10.13 -7.38 -9.99
N LYS A 5 10.52 -7.88 -11.18
CA LYS A 5 9.60 -8.63 -12.07
C LYS A 5 9.07 -9.92 -11.45
N VAL A 6 9.89 -10.63 -10.66
CA VAL A 6 9.46 -11.86 -9.97
C VAL A 6 8.47 -11.54 -8.86
N HIS A 7 8.72 -10.49 -8.08
CA HIS A 7 7.79 -10.04 -7.04
C HIS A 7 6.46 -9.55 -7.63
N ASP A 8 6.52 -8.76 -8.70
CA ASP A 8 5.32 -8.29 -9.41
C ASP A 8 4.53 -9.47 -9.99
N GLY A 9 5.21 -10.37 -10.68
CA GLY A 9 4.61 -11.56 -11.29
C GLY A 9 3.94 -12.46 -10.25
N PHE A 10 4.60 -12.68 -9.10
CA PHE A 10 4.01 -13.44 -8.01
C PHE A 10 2.76 -12.75 -7.43
N THR A 11 2.82 -11.43 -7.19
CA THR A 11 1.69 -10.66 -6.68
C THR A 11 0.50 -10.76 -7.63
N VAL A 12 0.71 -10.57 -8.94
CA VAL A 12 -0.36 -10.67 -9.94
C VAL A 12 -0.88 -12.10 -10.05
N ALA A 13 -0.01 -13.11 -10.11
CA ALA A 13 -0.43 -14.50 -10.22
C ALA A 13 -1.28 -14.96 -9.03
N THR A 14 -0.85 -14.63 -7.81
CA THR A 14 -1.60 -14.94 -6.58
C THR A 14 -2.91 -14.17 -6.49
N ALA A 15 -2.94 -12.89 -6.88
CA ALA A 15 -4.16 -12.10 -6.94
C ALA A 15 -5.16 -12.67 -7.94
N LEU A 16 -4.73 -12.96 -9.18
CA LEU A 16 -5.59 -13.54 -10.22
C LEU A 16 -6.09 -14.93 -9.83
N GLY A 17 -5.26 -15.75 -9.20
CA GLY A 17 -5.66 -17.06 -8.69
C GLY A 17 -6.71 -16.99 -7.57
N ALA A 18 -6.68 -15.95 -6.75
CA ALA A 18 -7.67 -15.74 -5.70
C ALA A 18 -9.06 -15.38 -6.25
N ILE A 19 -9.15 -14.81 -7.45
CA ILE A 19 -10.42 -14.39 -8.05
C ILE A 19 -11.42 -15.54 -8.22
N PRO A 20 -11.13 -16.60 -9.00
CA PRO A 20 -12.08 -17.68 -9.19
C PRO A 20 -12.37 -18.43 -7.87
N LEU A 21 -11.39 -18.52 -6.96
CA LEU A 21 -11.61 -19.10 -5.62
C LEU A 21 -12.65 -18.31 -4.83
N CYS A 22 -12.60 -16.98 -4.85
CA CYS A 22 -13.62 -16.15 -4.22
C CYS A 22 -14.99 -16.34 -4.88
N GLY A 23 -15.04 -16.48 -6.20
CA GLY A 23 -16.29 -16.74 -6.93
C GLY A 23 -16.94 -18.09 -6.57
N TRP A 24 -16.14 -19.15 -6.42
CA TRP A 24 -16.62 -20.50 -6.14
C TRP A 24 -16.97 -20.75 -4.68
N TYR A 25 -16.17 -20.25 -3.74
CA TYR A 25 -16.27 -20.64 -2.34
C TYR A 25 -16.94 -19.59 -1.43
N LEU A 26 -17.10 -18.34 -1.88
CA LEU A 26 -17.69 -17.29 -1.05
C LEU A 26 -19.16 -16.98 -1.44
N PRO A 27 -20.06 -16.81 -0.45
CA PRO A 27 -21.41 -16.31 -0.68
C PRO A 27 -21.42 -14.94 -1.36
N PRO A 28 -22.34 -14.65 -2.31
CA PRO A 28 -22.40 -13.41 -3.07
C PRO A 28 -22.25 -12.13 -2.24
N GLU A 29 -22.84 -12.09 -1.06
CA GLU A 29 -22.86 -10.97 -0.12
C GLU A 29 -21.49 -10.66 0.49
N THR A 30 -20.56 -11.63 0.54
CA THR A 30 -19.20 -11.45 1.08
C THR A 30 -18.15 -11.17 0.00
N ARG A 31 -18.49 -11.44 -1.28
CA ARG A 31 -17.57 -11.27 -2.41
C ARG A 31 -17.02 -9.84 -2.54
N PRO A 32 -17.81 -8.75 -2.33
CA PRO A 32 -17.27 -7.40 -2.40
C PRO A 32 -16.09 -7.16 -1.45
N LEU A 33 -16.13 -7.70 -0.23
CA LEU A 33 -15.03 -7.59 0.73
C LEU A 33 -13.80 -8.36 0.26
N ALA A 34 -13.99 -9.55 -0.32
CA ALA A 34 -12.90 -10.32 -0.89
C ALA A 34 -12.26 -9.61 -2.10
N TRP A 35 -13.06 -8.97 -2.95
CA TRP A 35 -12.55 -8.15 -4.05
C TRP A 35 -11.75 -6.96 -3.56
N LEU A 36 -12.23 -6.29 -2.51
CA LEU A 36 -11.53 -5.19 -1.88
C LEU A 36 -10.18 -5.64 -1.29
N MET A 37 -10.15 -6.83 -0.66
CA MET A 37 -8.92 -7.44 -0.15
C MET A 37 -7.93 -7.80 -1.28
N ILE A 38 -8.40 -8.38 -2.39
CA ILE A 38 -7.55 -8.72 -3.55
C ILE A 38 -7.00 -7.45 -4.21
N ALA A 39 -7.83 -6.42 -4.38
CA ALA A 39 -7.42 -5.15 -4.96
C ALA A 39 -6.37 -4.45 -4.10
N SER A 40 -6.59 -4.40 -2.78
CA SER A 40 -5.64 -3.80 -1.84
C SER A 40 -4.36 -4.62 -1.69
N TYR A 41 -4.43 -5.95 -1.71
CA TYR A 41 -3.27 -6.85 -1.81
C TYR A 41 -2.42 -6.53 -3.03
N THR A 42 -3.06 -6.45 -4.19
CA THR A 42 -2.38 -6.18 -5.46
C THR A 42 -1.77 -4.78 -5.45
N PHE A 43 -2.52 -3.79 -4.99
CA PHE A 43 -2.01 -2.42 -4.86
C PHE A 43 -0.81 -2.36 -3.92
N SER A 44 -0.87 -3.01 -2.76
CA SER A 44 0.27 -3.01 -1.84
C SER A 44 1.48 -3.77 -2.40
N GLY A 45 1.30 -4.95 -2.98
CA GLY A 45 2.43 -5.75 -3.49
C GLY A 45 3.13 -5.08 -4.68
N ILE A 46 2.39 -4.37 -5.52
CA ILE A 46 2.94 -3.68 -6.70
C ILE A 46 3.39 -2.26 -6.36
N TRP A 47 2.49 -1.39 -5.89
CA TRP A 47 2.75 0.04 -5.77
C TRP A 47 3.34 0.44 -4.44
N LEU A 48 3.00 -0.27 -3.38
CA LEU A 48 3.57 -0.07 -2.04
C LEU A 48 4.56 -1.19 -1.71
N SER A 49 5.44 -1.57 -2.64
CA SER A 49 6.45 -2.61 -2.40
C SER A 49 7.51 -2.18 -1.38
N SER A 50 8.24 -3.12 -0.75
CA SER A 50 9.23 -2.80 0.31
C SER A 50 10.41 -2.05 -0.26
N ASP A 51 10.72 -2.30 -1.53
CA ASP A 51 11.78 -1.64 -2.28
C ASP A 51 11.51 -0.15 -2.60
N LEU A 52 10.45 0.46 -2.04
CA LEU A 52 10.30 1.92 -2.06
C LEU A 52 11.38 2.64 -1.24
N ASP A 53 12.12 1.89 -0.41
CA ASP A 53 13.29 2.38 0.34
C ASP A 53 14.56 2.54 -0.54
N VAL A 54 14.54 2.12 -1.81
CA VAL A 54 15.67 2.25 -2.76
C VAL A 54 15.18 2.67 -4.15
N ASP A 55 16.11 2.98 -5.08
CA ASP A 55 15.76 3.27 -6.48
C ASP A 55 15.42 1.97 -7.24
N SER A 56 14.24 1.43 -6.96
CA SER A 56 13.72 0.19 -7.51
C SER A 56 12.73 0.40 -8.66
N SER A 57 12.29 -0.70 -9.29
CA SER A 57 11.16 -0.65 -10.23
C SER A 57 9.89 -0.14 -9.57
N ALA A 58 9.63 -0.49 -8.31
CA ALA A 58 8.48 -0.01 -7.57
C ALA A 58 8.54 1.50 -7.35
N TYR A 59 9.69 2.03 -6.93
CA TYR A 59 9.91 3.48 -6.79
C TYR A 59 9.73 4.23 -8.12
N ARG A 60 10.34 3.73 -9.21
CA ARG A 60 10.22 4.35 -10.54
C ARG A 60 8.82 4.27 -11.12
N ARG A 61 8.01 3.28 -10.72
CA ARG A 61 6.63 3.09 -11.22
C ARG A 61 5.72 4.26 -10.89
N TRP A 62 5.98 4.97 -9.78
CA TRP A 62 5.27 6.21 -9.42
C TRP A 62 5.50 7.36 -10.41
N GLY A 63 6.46 7.23 -11.34
CA GLY A 63 6.69 8.24 -12.37
C GLY A 63 7.01 9.59 -11.75
N PRO A 64 6.35 10.69 -12.14
CA PRO A 64 6.52 11.99 -11.51
C PRO A 64 6.23 11.95 -10.01
N LEU A 65 5.22 11.20 -9.56
CA LEU A 65 4.79 11.11 -8.16
C LEU A 65 5.80 10.40 -7.25
N ARG A 66 6.90 9.88 -7.78
CA ARG A 66 8.00 9.30 -6.98
C ARG A 66 8.59 10.29 -5.98
N TRP A 67 8.46 11.60 -6.23
CA TRP A 67 8.88 12.63 -5.28
C TRP A 67 8.20 12.49 -3.92
N LEU A 68 6.96 11.96 -3.88
CA LEU A 68 6.26 11.64 -2.63
C LEU A 68 7.05 10.63 -1.81
N TRP A 69 7.75 9.70 -2.45
CA TRP A 69 8.51 8.63 -1.80
C TRP A 69 9.97 8.97 -1.58
N TRP A 70 10.48 10.06 -2.14
CA TRP A 70 11.89 10.44 -2.00
C TRP A 70 12.31 10.62 -0.52
N PRO A 71 11.53 11.27 0.37
CA PRO A 71 11.87 11.31 1.79
C PRO A 71 11.90 9.91 2.43
N TYR A 72 10.91 9.06 2.16
CA TYR A 72 10.89 7.67 2.62
C TYR A 72 12.14 6.91 2.19
N GLN A 73 12.51 7.01 0.91
CA GLN A 73 13.70 6.38 0.33
C GLN A 73 15.00 6.82 1.01
N LYS A 74 15.08 8.08 1.48
CA LYS A 74 16.28 8.63 2.11
C LYS A 74 16.35 8.36 3.61
N LEU A 75 15.21 8.28 4.27
CA LEU A 75 15.13 8.21 5.73
C LEU A 75 14.95 6.78 6.25
N VAL A 76 14.29 5.90 5.49
CA VAL A 76 14.02 4.54 5.92
C VAL A 76 15.15 3.60 5.51
N PRO A 77 15.85 2.94 6.46
CA PRO A 77 16.97 2.07 6.11
C PRO A 77 16.52 0.84 5.33
N HIS A 78 17.21 0.56 4.23
CA HIS A 78 16.92 -0.61 3.39
C HIS A 78 17.07 -1.92 4.18
N ARG A 79 16.12 -2.86 4.00
CA ARG A 79 16.05 -4.16 4.70
C ARG A 79 15.98 -4.08 6.22
N SER A 80 15.57 -2.95 6.78
CA SER A 80 15.22 -2.87 8.19
C SER A 80 13.89 -3.56 8.46
N TRP A 81 13.62 -3.89 9.71
CA TRP A 81 12.28 -4.34 10.15
C TRP A 81 11.19 -3.30 9.88
N ILE A 82 11.59 -2.04 9.67
CA ILE A 82 10.72 -0.91 9.35
C ILE A 82 10.24 -0.99 7.89
N SER A 83 11.12 -1.31 6.93
CA SER A 83 10.73 -1.39 5.51
C SER A 83 10.29 -2.78 5.04
N HIS A 84 10.93 -3.86 5.53
CA HIS A 84 10.66 -5.25 5.15
C HIS A 84 9.95 -6.06 6.25
N GLY A 85 9.45 -5.40 7.31
CA GLY A 85 8.62 -6.08 8.32
C GLY A 85 7.28 -6.54 7.73
N LEU A 86 6.86 -7.77 8.06
CA LEU A 86 5.65 -8.39 7.50
C LEU A 86 4.36 -7.59 7.75
N GLY A 87 4.27 -6.86 8.87
CA GLY A 87 3.14 -5.99 9.20
C GLY A 87 3.49 -4.51 9.23
N VAL A 88 4.58 -4.17 9.94
CA VAL A 88 4.98 -2.77 10.17
C VAL A 88 5.27 -2.03 8.87
N GLY A 89 6.01 -2.64 7.94
CA GLY A 89 6.38 -1.99 6.68
C GLY A 89 5.17 -1.62 5.81
N PRO A 90 4.24 -2.55 5.52
CA PRO A 90 2.99 -2.23 4.83
C PRO A 90 2.21 -1.09 5.46
N LEU A 91 1.97 -1.15 6.77
CA LEU A 91 1.21 -0.12 7.47
C LEU A 91 1.91 1.24 7.46
N LEU A 92 3.24 1.25 7.64
CA LEU A 92 4.03 2.48 7.59
C LEU A 92 3.95 3.15 6.22
N ARG A 93 4.06 2.41 5.12
CA ARG A 93 3.98 2.99 3.76
C ARG A 93 2.61 3.57 3.48
N VAL A 94 1.54 2.93 3.96
CA VAL A 94 0.18 3.46 3.85
C VAL A 94 0.06 4.76 4.65
N ALA A 95 0.48 4.75 5.93
CA ALA A 95 0.45 5.95 6.77
C ALA A 95 1.29 7.09 6.18
N TYR A 96 2.47 6.78 5.65
CA TYR A 96 3.36 7.72 4.99
C TYR A 96 2.71 8.34 3.75
N LEU A 97 2.13 7.52 2.87
CA LEU A 97 1.46 8.00 1.66
C LEU A 97 0.27 8.90 2.01
N LEU A 98 -0.57 8.50 2.97
CA LEU A 98 -1.68 9.31 3.44
C LEU A 98 -1.20 10.66 4.00
N GLY A 99 -0.10 10.65 4.78
CA GLY A 99 0.52 11.88 5.28
C GLY A 99 1.04 12.78 4.16
N MET A 100 1.72 12.23 3.15
CA MET A 100 2.21 12.99 2.00
C MET A 100 1.06 13.57 1.16
N LEU A 101 0.00 12.81 0.94
CA LEU A 101 -1.19 13.30 0.22
C LEU A 101 -1.91 14.39 1.01
N TRP A 102 -2.00 14.25 2.33
CA TRP A 102 -2.56 15.28 3.19
C TRP A 102 -1.73 16.57 3.12
N LEU A 103 -0.41 16.49 3.20
CA LEU A 103 0.48 17.65 3.04
C LEU A 103 0.36 18.29 1.66
N LEU A 104 0.30 17.48 0.59
CA LEU A 104 0.11 17.96 -0.77
C LEU A 104 -1.23 18.71 -0.90
N PHE A 105 -2.31 18.12 -0.38
CA PHE A 105 -3.61 18.74 -0.36
C PHE A 105 -3.57 20.10 0.34
N TRP A 106 -3.00 20.19 1.54
CA TRP A 106 -2.80 21.46 2.25
C TRP A 106 -1.97 22.47 1.46
N GLY A 107 -0.88 22.03 0.82
CA GLY A 107 -0.05 22.89 -0.02
C GLY A 107 -0.82 23.49 -1.21
N VAL A 108 -1.61 22.65 -1.91
CA VAL A 108 -2.47 23.09 -3.02
C VAL A 108 -3.52 24.09 -2.52
N GLN A 109 -4.13 23.82 -1.36
CA GLN A 109 -5.11 24.72 -0.75
C GLN A 109 -4.52 26.10 -0.46
N LEU A 110 -3.32 26.15 0.10
CA LEU A 110 -2.62 27.41 0.37
C LEU A 110 -2.30 28.16 -0.92
N ALA A 111 -1.88 27.46 -1.98
CA ALA A 111 -1.59 28.06 -3.28
C ALA A 111 -2.84 28.65 -3.96
N LEU A 112 -3.95 27.91 -3.95
CA LEU A 112 -5.22 28.36 -4.52
C LEU A 112 -5.76 29.62 -3.82
N ARG A 113 -5.57 29.72 -2.50
CA ARG A 113 -5.95 30.92 -1.74
C ARG A 113 -5.21 32.17 -2.19
N GLN A 114 -3.95 32.05 -2.65
CA GLN A 114 -3.18 33.21 -3.14
C GLN A 114 -3.77 33.81 -4.43
N ILE A 115 -4.52 33.02 -5.20
CA ILE A 115 -5.17 33.45 -6.44
C ILE A 115 -6.69 33.67 -6.26
N GLY A 116 -7.15 33.82 -5.01
CA GLY A 116 -8.55 34.12 -4.68
C GLY A 116 -9.51 32.93 -4.75
N ILE A 117 -9.00 31.70 -4.95
CA ILE A 117 -9.81 30.49 -4.93
C ILE A 117 -9.76 29.90 -3.51
N ALA A 118 -10.84 30.09 -2.76
CA ALA A 118 -11.01 29.49 -1.45
C ALA A 118 -11.82 28.19 -1.57
N LEU A 119 -11.18 27.04 -1.36
CA LEU A 119 -11.91 25.81 -1.10
C LEU A 119 -12.32 25.80 0.37
N GLU A 120 -13.63 25.77 0.62
CA GLU A 120 -14.21 25.61 1.95
C GLU A 120 -14.04 24.17 2.41
N VAL A 121 -12.88 23.89 3.00
CA VAL A 121 -12.58 22.58 3.57
C VAL A 121 -12.44 22.71 5.06
N ASP A 122 -13.41 22.12 5.77
CA ASP A 122 -13.38 22.04 7.21
C ASP A 122 -12.31 21.04 7.67
N SER A 123 -11.13 21.58 7.91
CA SER A 123 -9.97 20.85 8.43
C SER A 123 -10.14 20.32 9.86
N ARG A 124 -11.21 20.65 10.57
CA ARG A 124 -11.46 20.10 11.91
C ARG A 124 -12.33 18.83 11.84
N SER A 125 -13.18 18.71 10.83
CA SER A 125 -14.07 17.54 10.71
C SER A 125 -13.48 16.37 9.94
N TRP A 126 -12.32 16.50 9.27
CA TRP A 126 -11.79 15.35 8.50
C TRP A 126 -11.46 14.14 9.38
N LEU A 127 -10.90 14.33 10.59
CA LEU A 127 -10.61 13.25 11.52
C LEU A 127 -11.89 12.56 11.97
N LEU A 128 -12.89 13.37 12.35
CA LEU A 128 -14.20 12.88 12.80
C LEU A 128 -14.90 12.11 11.68
N ARG A 129 -14.92 12.66 10.46
CA ARG A 129 -15.52 11.98 9.30
C ARG A 129 -14.77 10.71 8.93
N ALA A 130 -13.44 10.70 9.03
CA ALA A 130 -12.63 9.51 8.78
C ALA A 130 -12.89 8.43 9.85
N SER A 131 -13.01 8.80 11.13
CA SER A 131 -13.34 7.86 12.19
C SER A 131 -14.76 7.31 12.06
N ASP A 132 -15.73 8.17 11.78
CA ASP A 132 -17.13 7.76 11.59
C ASP A 132 -17.25 6.81 10.39
N TRP A 133 -16.58 7.13 9.28
CA TRP A 133 -16.51 6.25 8.13
C TRP A 133 -15.86 4.92 8.47
N ALA A 134 -14.73 4.93 9.19
CA ALA A 134 -14.03 3.70 9.56
C ALA A 134 -14.85 2.79 10.49
N LEU A 135 -15.63 3.37 11.41
CA LEU A 135 -16.52 2.62 12.30
C LEU A 135 -17.75 2.09 11.54
N THR A 136 -18.31 2.90 10.64
CA THR A 136 -19.45 2.51 9.80
C THR A 136 -19.09 1.37 8.86
N TYR A 137 -17.93 1.45 8.20
CA TYR A 137 -17.45 0.49 7.21
C TYR A 137 -16.30 -0.38 7.75
N HIS A 138 -16.41 -0.82 9.01
CA HIS A 138 -15.34 -1.55 9.70
C HIS A 138 -14.93 -2.84 8.97
N LYS A 139 -15.86 -3.53 8.30
CA LYS A 139 -15.57 -4.76 7.54
C LYS A 139 -14.70 -4.46 6.32
N GLU A 140 -15.00 -3.37 5.62
CA GLU A 140 -14.25 -2.87 4.48
C GLU A 140 -12.85 -2.41 4.91
N VAL A 141 -12.76 -1.69 6.03
CA VAL A 141 -11.48 -1.28 6.62
C VAL A 141 -10.63 -2.50 6.99
N MET A 142 -11.23 -3.53 7.59
CA MET A 142 -10.53 -4.78 7.89
C MET A 142 -10.06 -5.48 6.61
N ALA A 143 -10.93 -5.60 5.59
CA ALA A 143 -10.57 -6.23 4.32
C ALA A 143 -9.42 -5.48 3.61
N LEU A 144 -9.47 -4.14 3.58
CA LEU A 144 -8.39 -3.29 3.09
C LEU A 144 -7.10 -3.52 3.87
N THR A 145 -7.17 -3.50 5.19
CA THR A 145 -5.99 -3.65 6.05
C THR A 145 -5.32 -5.00 5.86
N VAL A 146 -6.11 -6.08 5.85
CA VAL A 146 -5.62 -7.44 5.62
C VAL A 146 -5.00 -7.56 4.24
N GLY A 147 -5.66 -7.04 3.20
CA GLY A 147 -5.11 -7.05 1.84
C GLY A 147 -3.79 -6.29 1.74
N LEU A 148 -3.74 -5.05 2.23
CA LEU A 148 -2.52 -4.22 2.23
C LEU A 148 -1.36 -4.92 2.96
N VAL A 149 -1.61 -5.46 4.15
CA VAL A 149 -0.59 -6.18 4.93
C VAL A 149 -0.13 -7.44 4.19
N ALA A 150 -1.06 -8.26 3.69
CA ALA A 150 -0.73 -9.48 2.96
C ALA A 150 0.08 -9.19 1.69
N GLY A 151 -0.27 -8.14 0.94
CA GLY A 151 0.43 -7.75 -0.29
C GLY A 151 1.87 -7.34 -0.04
N GLY A 152 2.09 -6.52 0.99
CA GLY A 152 3.45 -6.15 1.39
C GLY A 152 4.23 -7.29 2.04
N ALA A 153 3.57 -8.18 2.79
CA ALA A 153 4.18 -9.36 3.39
C ALA A 153 4.64 -10.38 2.34
N ALA A 154 3.86 -10.58 1.27
CA ALA A 154 4.19 -11.50 0.18
C ALA A 154 5.58 -11.22 -0.41
N HIS A 155 5.93 -9.94 -0.60
CA HIS A 155 7.26 -9.55 -1.06
C HIS A 155 8.36 -10.00 -0.08
N SER A 156 8.21 -9.71 1.20
CA SER A 156 9.20 -10.03 2.23
C SER A 156 9.35 -11.54 2.43
N LEU A 157 8.25 -12.29 2.32
CA LEU A 157 8.26 -13.75 2.38
C LEU A 157 9.01 -14.35 1.19
N LEU A 158 8.83 -13.84 -0.03
CA LEU A 158 9.59 -14.28 -1.20
C LEU A 158 11.10 -14.06 -1.02
N ASP A 159 11.49 -12.92 -0.45
CA ASP A 159 12.89 -12.64 -0.12
C ASP A 159 13.47 -13.65 0.88
N MET A 160 12.70 -13.96 1.93
CA MET A 160 13.08 -14.94 2.95
C MET A 160 13.22 -16.34 2.35
N LEU A 161 12.25 -16.78 1.53
CA LEU A 161 12.25 -18.09 0.88
C LEU A 161 13.43 -18.23 -0.09
N HIS A 162 13.65 -17.23 -0.94
CA HIS A 162 14.78 -17.24 -1.87
C HIS A 162 16.13 -17.27 -1.14
N THR A 163 16.26 -16.54 -0.04
CA THR A 163 17.48 -16.53 0.78
C THR A 163 17.71 -17.86 1.48
N ARG A 164 16.65 -18.52 1.99
CA ARG A 164 16.74 -19.85 2.60
C ARG A 164 17.08 -20.91 1.57
N PHE A 165 16.46 -20.89 0.39
CA PHE A 165 16.72 -21.87 -0.66
C PHE A 165 18.20 -21.89 -1.08
N LYS A 166 18.82 -20.71 -1.28
CA LYS A 166 20.26 -20.57 -1.56
C LYS A 166 21.22 -21.00 -0.44
N ARG A 167 20.72 -21.25 0.78
CA ARG A 167 21.56 -21.74 1.88
C ARG A 167 21.58 -23.26 1.95
N TRP A 168 20.60 -23.92 1.32
CA TRP A 168 20.43 -25.37 1.36
C TRP A 168 20.95 -26.06 0.09
N PHE A 169 21.05 -25.32 -1.01
CA PHE A 169 21.62 -25.71 -2.29
C PHE A 169 22.70 -24.71 -2.70
#